data_AF-A0A956DAR2-F1
#
_entry.id   AF-A0A956DAR2-F1
#
_cell.length_a   1.000
_cell.length_b   1.000
_cell.length_c   1.000
_cell.angle_alpha   90.00
_cell.angle_beta   90.00
_cell.angle_gamma   90.00
#
_symmetry.space_group_name_H-M   'P 1'
#
loop_
_entity.id
_entity.type
_entity.pdbx_description
1 polymer ?
#
loop_
_entity_poly.entity_id
_entity_poly.type
_entity_poly.pdbx_seq_one_letter_code
_entity_poly.pdbx_strand_id
1 'polypeptide(L)'
;MPDDKTGRVRDQILDEATRLFAAHGFGATSIQAVAEAVGIRKPSLLYHFGSKELLRDAVLERILARWNELLPGLLVAAAKEDRFDGVMNALTSFFLEDP
;
A
#
# COMPACT_ATOMS: atom_id res chain seq x y z
N MET A 1 21.52 -19.76 -3.59
CA MET A 1 21.14 -18.33 -3.67
C MET A 1 20.35 -17.96 -2.42
N PRO A 2 20.92 -17.19 -1.48
CA PRO A 2 20.27 -16.83 -0.22
C PRO A 2 19.33 -15.60 -0.24
N ASP A 3 19.02 -15.00 -1.40
CA ASP A 3 18.29 -13.70 -1.48
C ASP A 3 16.76 -13.77 -1.67
N ASP A 4 16.20 -14.94 -2.00
CA ASP A 4 14.77 -15.08 -2.33
C ASP A 4 13.86 -15.01 -1.08
N LYS A 5 14.36 -15.43 0.09
CA LYS A 5 13.58 -15.38 1.35
C LYS A 5 13.43 -13.96 1.88
N THR A 6 14.50 -13.16 1.83
CA THR A 6 14.51 -11.78 2.33
C THR A 6 13.59 -10.89 1.50
N GLY A 7 13.58 -11.06 0.17
CA GLY A 7 12.63 -10.39 -0.72
C GLY A 7 11.18 -10.74 -0.40
N ARG A 8 10.86 -12.03 -0.27
CA ARG A 8 9.50 -12.48 0.11
C ARG A 8 9.02 -11.92 1.44
N VAL A 9 9.87 -11.89 2.46
CA VAL A 9 9.50 -11.30 3.78
C VAL A 9 9.26 -9.80 3.64
N ARG A 10 10.08 -9.09 2.86
CA ARG A 10 9.89 -7.66 2.62
C ARG A 10 8.54 -7.36 1.96
N ASP A 11 8.12 -8.18 1.00
CA ASP A 11 6.82 -8.02 0.34
C ASP A 11 5.65 -8.33 1.28
N GLN A 12 5.76 -9.39 2.10
CA GLN A 12 4.77 -9.70 3.12
C GLN A 12 4.60 -8.57 4.15
N ILE A 13 5.71 -7.93 4.55
CA ILE A 13 5.65 -6.75 5.41
C ILE A 13 4.87 -5.62 4.73
N LEU A 14 5.10 -5.35 3.45
CA LEU A 14 4.37 -4.31 2.73
C LEU A 14 2.88 -4.65 2.59
N ASP A 15 2.53 -5.90 2.33
CA ASP A 15 1.13 -6.33 2.22
C ASP A 15 0.37 -6.13 3.53
N GLU A 16 0.91 -6.63 4.65
CA GLU A 16 0.28 -6.47 5.97
C GLU A 16 0.30 -5.03 6.47
N ALA A 17 1.37 -4.27 6.21
CA ALA A 17 1.41 -2.85 6.54
C ALA A 17 0.35 -2.06 5.78
N THR A 18 0.18 -2.34 4.48
CA THR A 18 -0.88 -1.71 3.65
C THR A 18 -2.25 -1.99 4.24
N ARG A 19 -2.54 -3.26 4.54
CA ARG A 19 -3.83 -3.67 5.11
C ARG A 19 -4.09 -3.01 6.46
N LEU A 20 -3.10 -2.98 7.36
CA LEU A 20 -3.25 -2.42 8.70
C LEU A 20 -3.36 -0.88 8.68
N PHE A 21 -2.57 -0.20 7.84
CA PHE A 21 -2.67 1.25 7.66
C PHE A 21 -4.02 1.65 7.08
N ALA A 22 -4.56 0.89 6.11
CA ALA A 22 -5.88 1.15 5.57
C ALA A 22 -7.01 0.89 6.59
N ALA A 23 -6.91 -0.16 7.40
CA ALA A 23 -7.97 -0.53 8.33
C ALA A 23 -8.01 0.33 9.61
N HIS A 24 -6.87 0.83 10.07
CA HIS A 24 -6.77 1.49 11.39
C HIS A 24 -6.13 2.88 11.33
N GLY A 25 -5.70 3.32 10.15
CA GLY A 25 -4.89 4.52 9.98
C GLY A 25 -3.42 4.32 10.37
N PHE A 26 -2.57 5.23 9.86
CA PHE A 26 -1.14 5.21 10.15
C PHE A 26 -0.85 5.39 11.64
N GLY A 27 -1.52 6.36 12.31
CA GLY A 27 -1.26 6.68 13.71
C GLY A 27 -1.44 5.49 14.66
N ALA A 28 -2.57 4.77 14.53
CA ALA A 28 -2.93 3.67 15.42
C ALA A 28 -2.18 2.35 15.13
N THR A 29 -1.55 2.20 13.96
CA THR A 29 -0.84 0.98 13.60
C THR A 29 0.58 0.98 14.16
N SER A 30 0.95 0.00 15.00
CA SER A 30 2.33 -0.09 15.51
C SER A 30 3.21 -1.01 14.65
N ILE A 31 4.53 -0.78 14.66
CA ILE A 31 5.53 -1.69 14.06
C ILE A 31 5.41 -3.10 14.64
N GLN A 32 5.04 -3.21 15.91
CA GLN A 32 4.82 -4.49 16.57
C GLN A 32 3.62 -5.24 15.96
N ALA A 33 2.50 -4.55 15.73
CA ALA A 33 1.31 -5.14 15.11
C ALA A 33 1.59 -5.65 13.69
N VAL A 34 2.36 -4.90 12.89
CA VAL A 34 2.77 -5.36 11.56
C VAL A 34 3.68 -6.59 11.65
N ALA A 35 4.65 -6.58 12.55
CA ALA A 35 5.56 -7.71 12.74
C ALA A 35 4.81 -8.99 13.16
N GLU A 36 3.83 -8.86 14.05
CA GLU A 36 2.95 -9.95 14.48
C GLU A 36 2.09 -10.49 13.33
N ALA A 37 1.50 -9.62 12.51
CA ALA A 37 0.70 -10.03 11.35
C ALA A 37 1.53 -10.82 10.32
N VAL A 38 2.81 -10.47 10.14
CA VAL A 38 3.73 -11.19 9.25
C VAL A 38 4.31 -12.45 9.90
N GLY A 39 4.25 -12.57 11.24
CA GLY A 39 4.85 -13.67 11.99
C GLY A 39 6.36 -13.55 12.20
N ILE A 40 6.88 -12.31 12.23
CA ILE A 40 8.31 -12.01 12.46
C ILE A 40 8.51 -11.17 13.73
N ARG A 41 9.77 -11.03 14.14
CA ARG A 41 10.12 -10.17 15.28
C ARG A 41 10.23 -8.72 14.84
N LYS A 42 9.84 -7.79 15.70
CA LYS A 42 9.98 -6.34 15.48
C LYS A 42 11.38 -5.89 15.00
N PRO A 43 12.50 -6.37 15.58
CA PRO A 43 13.83 -6.00 15.08
C PRO A 43 14.09 -6.48 13.64
N SER A 44 13.53 -7.62 13.23
CA SER A 44 13.63 -8.11 11.85
C SER A 44 12.88 -7.19 10.89
N LEU A 45 11.68 -6.73 11.25
CA LEU A 45 10.94 -5.76 10.45
C LEU A 45 11.70 -4.43 10.33
N LEU A 46 12.22 -3.91 11.45
CA LEU A 46 13.02 -2.68 11.47
C LEU A 46 14.34 -2.83 10.70
N TYR A 47 14.90 -4.04 10.59
CA TYR A 47 16.04 -4.29 9.71
C TYR A 47 15.69 -4.07 8.23
N HIS A 48 14.47 -4.42 7.80
CA HIS A 48 14.03 -4.24 6.41
C HIS A 48 13.68 -2.78 6.05
N PHE A 49 13.10 -2.03 6.99
CA PHE A 49 12.53 -0.70 6.69
C PHE A 49 13.08 0.46 7.54
N GLY A 50 13.84 0.19 8.59
CA GLY A 50 14.45 1.23 9.44
C GLY A 50 13.48 1.88 10.43
N SER A 51 12.32 2.35 9.96
CA SER A 51 11.30 2.98 10.80
C SER A 51 9.87 2.74 10.30
N LYS A 52 8.89 3.22 11.08
CA LYS A 52 7.47 3.17 10.70
C LYS A 52 7.16 4.12 9.54
N GLU A 53 7.81 5.28 9.53
CA GLU A 53 7.68 6.32 8.50
C GLU A 53 8.24 5.80 7.17
N LEU A 54 9.43 5.21 7.18
CA LEU A 54 10.04 4.61 5.99
C LEU A 54 9.24 3.40 5.47
N LEU A 55 8.62 2.62 6.36
CA LEU A 55 7.68 1.58 5.95
C LEU A 55 6.44 2.18 5.26
N ARG A 56 5.86 3.25 5.81
CA ARG A 56 4.73 3.95 5.19
C ARG A 56 5.13 4.51 3.83
N ASP A 57 6.29 5.13 3.72
CA ASP A 57 6.76 5.71 2.45
C ASP A 57 6.90 4.61 1.39
N ALA A 58 7.46 3.45 1.75
CA ALA A 58 7.54 2.29 0.86
C ALA A 58 6.16 1.72 0.47
N VAL A 59 5.18 1.73 1.39
CA VAL A 59 3.79 1.35 1.08
C VAL A 59 3.18 2.33 0.07
N LEU A 60 3.32 3.64 0.30
CA LEU A 60 2.80 4.68 -0.58
C LEU A 60 3.45 4.62 -1.97
N GLU A 61 4.76 4.44 -2.04
CA GLU A 61 5.49 4.23 -3.30
C GLU A 61 4.94 3.05 -4.09
N ARG A 62 4.68 1.91 -3.44
CA ARG A 62 4.11 0.72 -4.09
C ARG A 62 2.69 0.97 -4.62
N ILE A 63 1.88 1.69 -3.86
CA ILE A 63 0.54 2.09 -4.30
C ILE A 63 0.65 3.02 -5.52
N LEU A 64 1.43 4.09 -5.43
CA LEU A 64 1.62 5.05 -6.52
C LEU A 64 2.16 4.39 -7.79
N ALA A 65 3.12 3.47 -7.66
CA ALA A 65 3.64 2.70 -8.79
C ALA A 65 2.54 1.89 -9.49
N ARG A 66 1.68 1.22 -8.72
CA ARG A 66 0.54 0.47 -9.27
C ARG A 66 -0.47 1.40 -9.95
N TRP A 67 -0.74 2.57 -9.37
CA TRP A 67 -1.62 3.56 -9.98
C TRP A 67 -1.04 4.10 -11.30
N ASN A 68 0.26 4.38 -11.36
CA ASN A 68 0.93 4.83 -12.58
C ASN A 68 0.85 3.79 -13.71
N GLU A 69 0.83 2.51 -13.38
CA GLU A 69 0.66 1.43 -14.35
C GLU A 69 -0.80 1.30 -14.83
N LEU A 70 -1.77 1.39 -13.92
CA LEU A 70 -3.18 1.14 -14.21
C LEU A 70 -3.94 2.34 -14.79
N LEU A 71 -3.66 3.55 -14.28
CA LEU A 71 -4.41 4.77 -14.62
C LEU A 71 -4.45 5.04 -16.12
N PRO A 72 -3.33 5.02 -16.88
CA PRO A 72 -3.37 5.37 -18.29
C PRO A 72 -4.35 4.51 -19.10
N GLY A 73 -4.39 3.20 -18.82
CA GLY A 73 -5.30 2.27 -19.49
C GLY A 73 -6.77 2.54 -19.15
N LEU A 74 -7.06 2.81 -17.87
CA LEU A 74 -8.41 3.13 -17.41
C LEU A 74 -8.93 4.45 -18.00
N LEU A 75 -8.08 5.49 -18.07
CA LEU A 75 -8.46 6.78 -18.64
C LEU A 75 -8.75 6.66 -20.14
N VAL A 76 -7.96 5.89 -20.89
CA VAL A 76 -8.22 5.62 -22.31
C VAL A 76 -9.53 4.85 -22.51
N ALA A 77 -9.84 3.88 -21.65
CA ALA A 77 -11.09 3.14 -21.72
C ALA A 77 -12.29 4.04 -21.39
N ALA A 78 -12.20 4.84 -20.32
CA ALA A 78 -13.27 5.74 -19.90
C ALA A 78 -13.56 6.85 -20.92
N ALA A 79 -12.52 7.38 -21.57
CA ALA A 79 -12.67 8.38 -22.64
C ALA A 79 -13.34 7.81 -23.90
N LYS A 80 -13.10 6.54 -24.24
CA LYS A 80 -13.76 5.88 -25.38
C LYS A 80 -15.26 5.69 -25.18
N GLU A 81 -15.71 5.64 -23.93
CA GLU A 81 -17.10 5.39 -23.58
C GLU A 81 -17.84 6.65 -23.09
N ASP A 82 -17.20 7.82 -23.13
CA ASP A 82 -17.74 9.09 -22.61
C ASP A 82 -18.11 9.02 -21.11
N ARG A 83 -17.43 8.14 -20.35
CA ARG A 83 -17.69 7.85 -18.92
C ARG A 83 -16.69 8.47 -17.96
N PHE A 84 -15.78 9.30 -18.46
CA PHE A 84 -14.68 9.87 -17.68
C PHE A 84 -15.16 10.61 -16.43
N ASP A 85 -16.13 11.53 -16.58
CA ASP A 85 -16.65 12.33 -15.47
C ASP A 85 -17.35 11.47 -14.41
N GLY A 86 -18.02 10.39 -14.83
CA GLY A 86 -18.66 9.44 -13.91
C GLY A 86 -17.65 8.64 -13.08
N VAL A 87 -16.57 8.17 -13.71
CA VAL A 87 -15.49 7.43 -13.03
C VAL A 87 -14.75 8.35 -12.04
N MET A 88 -14.45 9.58 -12.45
CA MET A 88 -13.78 10.55 -11.57
C MET A 88 -14.65 10.92 -10.37
N ASN A 89 -15.93 11.24 -10.57
CA ASN A 89 -16.84 11.56 -9.46
C ASN A 89 -17.00 10.41 -8.47
N ALA A 90 -17.08 9.16 -8.94
CA ALA A 90 -17.17 7.98 -8.08
C ALA A 90 -15.89 7.76 -7.27
N LEU A 91 -14.71 7.88 -7.90
CA LEU A 91 -13.42 7.76 -7.22
C LEU A 91 -13.24 8.88 -6.18
N THR A 92 -13.60 10.12 -6.51
CA THR A 92 -13.46 11.24 -5.56
C THR A 92 -14.43 11.11 -4.39
N SER A 93 -15.67 10.67 -4.63
CA SER A 93 -16.62 10.42 -3.53
C SER A 93 -16.14 9.31 -2.61
N PHE A 94 -15.62 8.21 -3.17
CA PHE A 94 -15.04 7.11 -2.40
C PHE A 94 -13.89 7.56 -1.48
N PHE A 95 -13.00 8.43 -1.96
CA PHE A 95 -11.88 8.94 -1.16
C PHE A 95 -12.26 10.05 -0.16
N LEU A 96 -13.39 10.72 -0.34
CA LEU A 96 -13.85 11.79 0.56
C LEU A 96 -14.80 11.28 1.65
N GLU A 97 -15.50 10.17 1.42
CA GLU A 97 -16.45 9.58 2.38
C GLU A 97 -15.78 8.64 3.40
N ASP A 98 -14.54 8.20 3.17
CA ASP A 98 -13.76 7.40 4.12
C ASP A 98 -12.36 8.00 4.33
N PRO A 99 -12.13 8.76 5.43
CA PRO A 99 -10.86 9.46 5.70
C PRO A 99 -9.70 8.55 6.13
#